data_AF-A0ABD0Y138-F1
#
_entry.id   AF-A0ABD0Y138-F1
#
_cell.length_a   1.000
_cell.length_b   1.000
_cell.length_c   1.000
_cell.angle_alpha   90.00
_cell.angle_beta   90.00
_cell.angle_gamma   90.00
#
_symmetry.space_group_name_H-M   'P 1'
#
loop_
_entity.id
_entity.type
_entity.pdbx_description
1 polymer ?
#
loop_
_entity_poly.entity_id
_entity_poly.type
_entity_poly.pdbx_seq_one_letter_code
_entity_poly.pdbx_strand_id
1 'polypeptide(L)'
;MMEVKMKEEAKGHMFRGGLSEVATFASSMWNEMGSDERMPYNRMAMDMKRQRGDDLTKKFTSLGVSYATLDAEEREQEEALQEMTATVKNLVRSLPKDGGLKTRRFFVAHVNYFYKNSKDVYIPAEFAMASFSLQEGVVDHFHCFIDPNKSHLGFRFEANDWSQKTHSIPFGDSGWDRGVKSYYRLNGQVLQFIKNNNLEDDSIPPIFTMPDSLNNNTSISAVKSLFHELATSNDDVDEIPYRIYPLPQLFFELRNHCVDEAESTSYNQSLLKLPTVAMAENEIEKDLFTYAKNLGCSYHELKDLAVHCSQSIVFRWVFTICDNCCMHLGINLVLGRHCPHDADVDKFLDYETGNRRGDVAGAVSMPERGAAAAPMPGTSWSHNSPSSSPTSSESSSVWKVN
;
A
#
# COMPACT_ATOMS: atom_id res chain seq x y z
N MET A 1 -41.52 -26.35 -32.57
CA MET A 1 -42.80 -26.71 -31.89
C MET A 1 -43.93 -25.76 -32.29
N MET A 2 -43.88 -24.47 -31.93
CA MET A 2 -44.96 -23.51 -32.24
C MET A 2 -45.17 -23.29 -33.75
N GLU A 3 -44.09 -23.26 -34.52
CA GLU A 3 -44.18 -23.16 -35.99
C GLU A 3 -44.83 -24.40 -36.63
N VAL A 4 -44.52 -25.60 -36.11
CA VAL A 4 -45.13 -26.86 -36.57
C VAL A 4 -46.62 -26.87 -36.25
N LYS A 5 -47.00 -26.41 -35.04
CA LYS A 5 -48.41 -26.26 -34.66
C LYS A 5 -49.17 -25.38 -35.66
N MET A 6 -48.64 -24.18 -35.95
CA MET A 6 -49.28 -23.24 -36.88
C MET A 6 -49.40 -23.81 -38.30
N LYS A 7 -48.35 -24.49 -38.79
CA LYS A 7 -48.36 -25.10 -40.14
C LYS A 7 -49.38 -26.24 -40.25
N GLU A 8 -49.49 -27.08 -39.23
CA GLU A 8 -50.42 -28.22 -39.24
C GLU A 8 -51.86 -27.81 -38.96
N GLU A 9 -52.09 -26.81 -38.10
CA GLU A 9 -53.42 -26.20 -37.90
C GLU A 9 -53.91 -25.51 -39.18
N ALA A 10 -53.02 -24.86 -39.94
CA ALA A 10 -53.35 -24.29 -41.26
C ALA A 10 -53.71 -25.36 -42.30
N LYS A 11 -53.20 -26.60 -42.15
CA LYS A 11 -53.60 -27.76 -42.96
C LYS A 11 -54.87 -28.45 -42.43
N GLY A 12 -55.48 -27.93 -41.37
CA GLY A 12 -56.73 -28.43 -40.78
C GLY A 12 -56.54 -29.48 -39.68
N HIS A 13 -55.30 -29.75 -39.23
CA HIS A 13 -55.04 -30.69 -38.14
C HIS A 13 -55.23 -30.01 -36.78
N MET A 14 -56.09 -30.55 -35.90
CA MET A 14 -56.32 -30.00 -34.56
C MET A 14 -55.66 -30.84 -33.47
N PHE A 15 -54.76 -30.23 -32.70
CA PHE A 15 -54.10 -30.86 -31.56
C PHE A 15 -54.97 -30.74 -30.30
N ARG A 16 -55.76 -31.78 -30.00
CA ARG A 16 -56.70 -31.79 -28.85
C ARG A 16 -56.00 -32.01 -27.52
N GLY A 17 -54.84 -32.65 -27.51
CA GLY A 17 -53.97 -32.86 -26.34
C GLY A 17 -53.06 -31.67 -26.01
N GLY A 18 -53.29 -30.51 -26.62
CA GLY A 18 -52.54 -29.28 -26.36
C GLY A 18 -51.06 -29.38 -26.76
N LEU A 19 -50.20 -28.64 -26.04
CA LEU A 19 -48.77 -28.53 -26.36
C LEU A 19 -48.01 -29.86 -26.25
N SER A 20 -48.48 -30.81 -25.44
CA SER A 20 -47.83 -32.13 -25.30
C SER A 20 -47.93 -32.95 -26.59
N GLU A 21 -49.08 -32.92 -27.25
CA GLU A 21 -49.29 -33.64 -28.51
C GLU A 21 -48.48 -33.02 -29.66
N VAL A 22 -48.42 -31.68 -29.69
CA VAL A 22 -47.56 -30.91 -30.60
C VAL A 22 -46.08 -31.24 -30.40
N ALA A 23 -45.64 -31.43 -29.14
CA ALA A 23 -44.26 -31.78 -28.84
C ALA A 23 -43.88 -33.16 -29.38
N THR A 24 -44.73 -34.17 -29.16
CA THR A 24 -44.52 -35.53 -29.69
C THR A 24 -44.48 -35.53 -31.22
N PHE A 25 -45.43 -34.83 -31.85
CA PHE A 25 -45.49 -34.72 -33.31
C PHE A 25 -44.26 -34.00 -33.89
N ALA A 26 -43.88 -32.85 -33.31
CA ALA A 26 -42.70 -32.10 -33.71
C ALA A 26 -41.40 -32.90 -33.46
N SER A 27 -41.36 -33.77 -32.45
CA SER A 27 -40.21 -34.64 -32.18
C SER A 27 -40.05 -35.73 -33.25
N SER A 28 -41.15 -36.30 -33.74
CA SER A 28 -41.11 -37.26 -34.86
C SER A 28 -40.55 -36.59 -36.10
N MET A 29 -41.09 -35.42 -36.46
CA MET A 29 -40.61 -34.65 -37.61
C MET A 29 -39.14 -34.25 -37.45
N TRP A 30 -38.73 -33.82 -36.25
CA TRP A 30 -37.34 -33.48 -35.96
C TRP A 30 -36.39 -34.64 -36.23
N ASN A 31 -36.76 -35.85 -35.80
CA ASN A 31 -35.95 -37.04 -36.00
C ASN A 31 -35.79 -37.45 -37.48
N GLU A 32 -36.78 -37.11 -38.32
CA GLU A 32 -36.76 -37.36 -39.77
C GLU A 32 -35.99 -36.29 -40.56
N MET A 33 -35.87 -35.06 -40.03
CA MET A 33 -35.14 -33.97 -40.70
C MET A 33 -33.63 -34.26 -40.85
N GLY A 34 -33.06 -33.86 -41.98
CA GLY A 34 -31.61 -33.92 -42.24
C GLY A 34 -30.79 -32.87 -41.48
N SER A 35 -29.46 -33.00 -41.50
CA SER A 35 -28.55 -32.05 -40.83
C SER A 35 -28.73 -30.59 -41.32
N ASP A 36 -28.91 -30.40 -42.62
CA ASP A 36 -29.06 -29.07 -43.23
C ASP A 36 -30.41 -28.41 -42.87
N GLU A 37 -31.47 -29.20 -42.77
CA GLU A 37 -32.81 -28.73 -42.39
C GLU A 37 -32.92 -28.39 -40.89
N ARG A 38 -32.13 -29.06 -40.04
CA ARG A 38 -32.02 -28.74 -38.61
C ARG A 38 -31.12 -27.52 -38.33
N MET A 39 -30.25 -27.16 -39.26
CA MET A 39 -29.28 -26.06 -39.10
C MET A 39 -29.91 -24.72 -38.67
N PRO A 40 -31.02 -24.21 -39.26
CA PRO A 40 -31.62 -22.96 -38.82
C PRO A 40 -32.12 -23.01 -37.36
N TYR A 41 -32.73 -24.12 -36.94
CA TYR A 41 -33.21 -24.29 -35.57
C TYR A 41 -32.04 -24.42 -34.58
N ASN A 42 -30.97 -25.11 -34.97
CA ASN A 42 -29.75 -25.19 -34.16
C ASN A 42 -29.08 -23.81 -34.00
N ARG A 43 -29.04 -22.98 -35.06
CA ARG A 43 -28.58 -21.59 -34.96
C ARG A 43 -29.45 -20.76 -34.03
N MET A 44 -30.77 -20.82 -34.18
CA MET A 44 -31.70 -20.13 -33.26
C MET A 44 -31.53 -20.60 -31.81
N ALA A 45 -31.33 -21.90 -31.57
CA ALA A 45 -31.09 -22.44 -30.23
C ALA A 45 -29.73 -21.99 -29.66
N MET A 46 -28.69 -21.86 -30.49
CA MET A 46 -27.40 -21.29 -30.10
C MET A 46 -27.52 -19.81 -29.78
N ASP A 47 -28.25 -19.04 -30.58
CA ASP A 47 -28.48 -17.61 -30.34
C ASP A 47 -29.31 -17.38 -29.07
N MET A 48 -30.34 -18.19 -28.82
CA MET A 48 -31.11 -18.16 -27.56
C MET A 48 -30.26 -18.58 -26.35
N LYS A 49 -29.32 -19.53 -26.52
CA LYS A 49 -28.35 -19.89 -25.46
C LYS A 49 -27.37 -18.77 -25.19
N ARG A 50 -26.89 -18.06 -26.21
CA ARG A 50 -26.04 -16.87 -26.04
C ARG A 50 -26.80 -15.77 -25.30
N GLN A 51 -28.04 -15.47 -25.72
CA GLN A 51 -28.88 -14.46 -25.07
C GLN A 51 -29.28 -14.81 -23.62
N ARG A 52 -29.46 -16.10 -23.28
CA ARG A 52 -29.73 -16.54 -21.89
C ARG A 52 -28.47 -16.75 -21.05
N GLY A 53 -27.34 -17.04 -21.68
CA GLY A 53 -26.06 -17.36 -21.04
C GLY A 53 -25.30 -16.15 -20.54
N ASP A 54 -25.57 -14.96 -21.08
CA ASP A 54 -24.81 -13.73 -20.81
C ASP A 54 -25.48 -12.73 -19.85
N ASP A 55 -26.70 -12.99 -19.37
CA ASP A 55 -27.35 -12.07 -18.45
C ASP A 55 -26.79 -12.22 -17.02
N LEU A 56 -25.66 -11.55 -16.76
CA LEU A 56 -24.96 -11.53 -15.48
C LEU A 56 -25.83 -11.00 -14.32
N THR A 57 -26.92 -10.29 -14.63
CA THR A 57 -27.89 -9.81 -13.62
C THR A 57 -28.69 -10.94 -12.96
N LYS A 58 -28.78 -12.10 -13.63
CA LYS A 58 -29.55 -13.28 -13.16
C LYS A 58 -28.67 -14.37 -12.55
N LYS A 59 -27.35 -14.20 -12.59
CA LYS A 59 -26.40 -15.09 -11.92
C LYS A 59 -26.04 -14.45 -10.60
N PHE A 60 -26.07 -15.25 -9.54
CA PHE A 60 -25.74 -14.80 -8.19
C PHE A 60 -24.64 -15.68 -7.60
N THR A 61 -23.81 -15.08 -6.75
CA THR A 61 -22.88 -15.81 -5.89
C THR A 61 -23.64 -16.55 -4.79
N SER A 62 -22.95 -17.44 -4.07
CA SER A 62 -23.49 -18.12 -2.88
C SER A 62 -23.90 -17.14 -1.76
N LEU A 63 -23.45 -15.88 -1.83
CA LEU A 63 -23.79 -14.79 -0.91
C LEU A 63 -24.96 -13.92 -1.42
N GLY A 64 -25.57 -14.27 -2.56
CA GLY A 64 -26.70 -13.55 -3.13
C GLY A 64 -26.34 -12.24 -3.85
N VAL A 65 -25.06 -12.02 -4.15
CA VAL A 65 -24.60 -10.85 -4.93
C VAL A 65 -24.64 -11.20 -6.41
N SER A 66 -25.19 -10.32 -7.26
CA SER A 66 -25.26 -10.57 -8.70
C SER A 66 -23.88 -10.48 -9.35
N TYR A 67 -23.60 -11.30 -10.37
CA TYR A 67 -22.35 -11.20 -11.11
C TYR A 67 -22.21 -9.87 -11.86
N ALA A 68 -23.32 -9.24 -12.25
CA ALA A 68 -23.28 -7.91 -12.87
C ALA A 68 -22.76 -6.83 -11.91
N THR A 69 -23.10 -6.95 -10.62
CA THR A 69 -22.57 -6.05 -9.59
C THR A 69 -21.06 -6.23 -9.42
N LEU A 70 -20.60 -7.48 -9.35
CA LEU A 70 -19.17 -7.78 -9.23
C LEU A 70 -18.36 -7.30 -10.44
N ASP A 71 -18.87 -7.54 -11.65
CA ASP A 71 -18.22 -7.09 -12.89
C ASP A 71 -18.18 -5.55 -13.00
N ALA A 72 -19.23 -4.87 -12.50
CA ALA A 72 -19.24 -3.41 -12.43
C ALA A 72 -18.24 -2.87 -11.40
N GLU A 73 -18.17 -3.47 -10.20
CA GLU A 73 -17.20 -3.11 -9.17
C GLU A 73 -15.75 -3.35 -9.63
N GLU A 74 -15.48 -4.48 -10.29
CA GLU A 74 -14.16 -4.80 -10.86
C GLU A 74 -13.76 -3.79 -11.95
N ARG A 75 -14.69 -3.42 -12.82
CA ARG A 75 -14.45 -2.43 -13.87
C ARG A 75 -14.20 -1.04 -13.30
N GLU A 76 -14.96 -0.63 -12.29
CA GLU A 76 -14.75 0.66 -11.60
C GLU A 76 -13.36 0.71 -10.94
N GLN A 77 -12.94 -0.39 -10.32
CA GLN A 77 -11.58 -0.51 -9.75
C GLN A 77 -10.49 -0.45 -10.83
N GLU A 78 -10.70 -1.11 -11.97
CA GLU A 78 -9.76 -1.09 -13.08
C GLU A 78 -9.65 0.31 -13.70
N GLU A 79 -10.78 0.98 -13.93
CA GLU A 79 -10.83 2.36 -14.45
C GLU A 79 -10.12 3.34 -13.50
N ALA A 80 -10.39 3.24 -12.19
CA ALA A 80 -9.72 4.06 -11.18
C ALA A 80 -8.19 3.81 -11.15
N LEU A 81 -7.76 2.56 -11.30
CA LEU A 81 -6.35 2.20 -11.37
C LEU A 81 -5.69 2.75 -12.65
N GLN A 82 -6.37 2.67 -13.79
CA GLN A 82 -5.88 3.21 -15.06
C GLN A 82 -5.77 4.74 -15.00
N GLU A 83 -6.77 5.42 -14.47
CA GLU A 83 -6.77 6.88 -14.28
C GLU A 83 -5.63 7.32 -13.36
N MET A 84 -5.48 6.67 -12.22
CA MET A 84 -4.38 6.89 -11.29
C MET A 84 -3.02 6.73 -11.99
N THR A 85 -2.82 5.61 -12.69
CA THR A 85 -1.55 5.30 -13.37
C THR A 85 -1.23 6.35 -14.43
N ALA A 86 -2.22 6.73 -15.23
CA ALA A 86 -2.09 7.79 -16.22
C ALA A 86 -1.75 9.13 -15.57
N THR A 87 -2.40 9.47 -14.45
CA THR A 87 -2.15 10.70 -13.70
C THR A 87 -0.73 10.79 -13.19
N VAL A 88 -0.22 9.74 -12.53
CA VAL A 88 1.16 9.71 -12.00
C VAL A 88 2.18 9.76 -13.13
N LYS A 89 1.95 9.01 -14.21
CA LYS A 89 2.81 9.02 -15.39
C LYS A 89 2.86 10.41 -16.04
N ASN A 90 1.72 11.06 -16.19
CA ASN A 90 1.64 12.41 -16.75
C ASN A 90 2.28 13.44 -15.80
N LEU A 91 2.10 13.30 -14.49
CA LEU A 91 2.72 14.17 -13.48
C LEU A 91 4.24 14.21 -13.61
N VAL A 92 4.88 13.06 -13.84
CA VAL A 92 6.34 12.98 -13.97
C VAL A 92 6.81 13.37 -15.38
N ARG A 93 6.15 12.86 -16.43
CA ARG A 93 6.62 13.04 -17.83
C ARG A 93 6.30 14.39 -18.44
N SER A 94 5.36 15.14 -17.86
CA SER A 94 5.04 16.51 -18.30
C SER A 94 6.03 17.54 -17.77
N LEU A 95 6.92 17.16 -16.84
CA LEU A 95 7.89 18.07 -16.27
C LEU A 95 8.91 18.51 -17.33
N PRO A 96 9.32 19.79 -17.34
CA PRO A 96 10.36 20.27 -18.23
C PRO A 96 11.67 19.52 -18.03
N LYS A 97 12.34 19.18 -19.13
CA LYS A 97 13.68 18.56 -19.12
C LYS A 97 14.75 19.46 -18.49
N ASP A 98 14.48 20.76 -18.40
CA ASP A 98 15.39 21.76 -17.81
C ASP A 98 15.28 21.78 -16.28
N GLY A 99 15.47 20.63 -15.63
CA GLY A 99 15.52 20.52 -14.17
C GLY A 99 14.17 20.58 -13.45
N GLY A 100 13.05 20.47 -14.18
CA GLY A 100 11.72 20.40 -13.58
C GLY A 100 11.58 19.21 -12.64
N LEU A 101 12.13 18.05 -13.02
CA LEU A 101 12.15 16.84 -12.19
C LEU A 101 12.92 17.03 -10.87
N LYS A 102 14.03 17.79 -10.91
CA LYS A 102 14.87 18.03 -9.74
C LYS A 102 14.14 18.86 -8.67
N THR A 103 13.42 19.88 -9.11
CA THR A 103 12.84 20.92 -8.26
C THR A 103 11.38 20.67 -7.87
N ARG A 104 10.66 19.84 -8.62
CA ARG A 104 9.27 19.45 -8.31
C ARG A 104 9.16 18.90 -6.89
N ARG A 105 8.15 19.37 -6.15
CA ARG A 105 7.82 18.88 -4.82
C ARG A 105 6.73 17.81 -4.87
N PHE A 106 6.98 16.73 -4.16
CA PHE A 106 6.07 15.59 -4.00
C PHE A 106 5.74 15.42 -2.52
N PHE A 107 4.56 14.85 -2.26
CA PHE A 107 4.04 14.69 -0.90
C PHE A 107 3.88 13.21 -0.57
N VAL A 108 4.51 12.75 0.51
CA VAL A 108 4.28 11.42 1.06
C VAL A 108 3.61 11.50 2.42
N ALA A 109 2.73 10.56 2.75
CA ALA A 109 2.03 10.56 4.02
C ALA A 109 1.87 9.15 4.60
N HIS A 110 1.93 9.06 5.93
CA HIS A 110 1.73 7.84 6.68
C HIS A 110 0.75 8.07 7.84
N VAL A 111 -0.09 7.07 8.12
CA VAL A 111 -1.01 7.05 9.25
C VAL A 111 -0.78 5.78 10.05
N ASN A 112 -0.41 5.94 11.32
CA ASN A 112 -0.64 4.92 12.32
C ASN A 112 -2.09 4.97 12.78
N TYR A 113 -2.70 3.82 12.98
CA TYR A 113 -4.08 3.68 13.44
C TYR A 113 -4.16 2.73 14.63
N PHE A 114 -5.20 2.86 15.45
CA PHE A 114 -5.45 1.99 16.60
C PHE A 114 -6.13 0.68 16.19
N TYR A 115 -7.19 0.76 15.39
CA TYR A 115 -7.96 -0.38 14.92
C TYR A 115 -8.77 0.00 13.69
N LYS A 116 -9.31 -1.03 13.03
CA LYS A 116 -10.27 -0.91 11.94
C LYS A 116 -11.65 -1.32 12.44
N ASN A 117 -12.65 -0.47 12.26
CA ASN A 117 -14.00 -0.78 12.73
C ASN A 117 -14.76 -1.69 11.74
N SER A 118 -15.97 -2.10 12.11
CA SER A 118 -16.81 -3.00 11.28
C SER A 118 -17.32 -2.37 9.97
N LYS A 119 -17.10 -1.07 9.76
CA LYS A 119 -17.43 -0.34 8.54
C LYS A 119 -16.19 -0.05 7.68
N ASP A 120 -15.10 -0.74 7.94
CA ASP A 120 -13.82 -0.57 7.23
C ASP A 120 -13.18 0.82 7.40
N VAL A 121 -13.55 1.54 8.46
CA VAL A 121 -12.96 2.84 8.81
C VAL A 121 -11.84 2.64 9.81
N TYR A 122 -10.69 3.22 9.51
CA TYR A 122 -9.49 3.16 10.34
C TYR A 122 -9.49 4.32 11.33
N ILE A 123 -9.26 4.01 12.61
CA ILE A 123 -9.20 5.02 13.67
C ILE A 123 -7.75 5.49 13.85
N PRO A 124 -7.39 6.71 13.42
CA PRO A 124 -6.00 7.16 13.40
C PRO A 124 -5.45 7.43 14.82
N ALA A 125 -4.14 7.26 14.96
CA ALA A 125 -3.37 7.44 16.20
C ALA A 125 -2.24 8.46 16.03
N GLU A 126 -1.57 8.45 14.88
CA GLU A 126 -0.51 9.38 14.52
C GLU A 126 -0.51 9.56 13.00
N PHE A 127 -0.22 10.78 12.57
CA PHE A 127 -0.14 11.15 11.17
C PHE A 127 1.17 11.90 10.92
N ALA A 128 1.80 11.58 9.79
CA ALA A 128 2.92 12.36 9.28
C ALA A 128 2.79 12.55 7.77
N MET A 129 3.25 13.70 7.30
CA MET A 129 3.38 14.02 5.89
C MET A 129 4.72 14.71 5.66
N ALA A 130 5.44 14.33 4.60
CA ALA A 130 6.66 15.01 4.18
C ALA A 130 6.52 15.54 2.76
N SER A 131 7.01 16.76 2.55
CA SER A 131 7.26 17.36 1.25
C SER A 131 8.72 17.14 0.88
N PHE A 132 8.98 16.65 -0.33
CA PHE A 132 10.34 16.41 -0.79
C PHE A 132 10.52 16.75 -2.27
N SER A 133 11.75 17.10 -2.66
CA SER A 133 12.18 17.18 -4.05
C SER A 133 13.45 16.35 -4.21
N LEU A 134 13.81 15.97 -5.44
CA LEU A 134 15.07 15.24 -5.66
C LEU A 134 16.28 16.15 -5.36
N GLN A 135 16.17 17.45 -5.64
CA GLN A 135 17.25 18.42 -5.42
C GLN A 135 17.52 18.68 -3.93
N GLU A 136 16.47 18.80 -3.11
CA GLU A 136 16.59 19.20 -1.71
C GLU A 136 16.39 18.04 -0.72
N GLY A 137 15.98 16.86 -1.19
CA GLY A 137 15.56 15.76 -0.33
C GLY A 137 14.29 16.13 0.42
N VAL A 138 14.17 15.72 1.69
CA VAL A 138 13.09 16.17 2.59
C VAL A 138 13.19 17.69 2.77
N VAL A 139 12.20 18.42 2.24
CA VAL A 139 12.11 19.88 2.33
C VAL A 139 11.51 20.30 3.66
N ASP A 140 10.35 19.72 3.97
CA ASP A 140 9.56 20.04 5.15
C ASP A 140 8.69 18.83 5.54
N HIS A 141 8.19 18.82 6.77
CA HIS A 141 7.29 17.77 7.25
C HIS A 141 6.31 18.28 8.28
N PHE A 142 5.15 17.63 8.31
CA PHE A 142 4.12 17.81 9.30
C PHE A 142 3.93 16.50 10.06
N HIS A 143 3.86 16.58 11.39
CA HIS A 143 3.66 15.43 12.28
C HIS A 143 2.69 15.82 13.39
N CYS A 144 1.77 14.92 13.70
CA CYS A 144 0.92 15.04 14.89
C CYS A 144 0.41 13.68 15.39
N PHE A 145 0.16 13.60 16.70
CA PHE A 145 -0.71 12.56 17.24
C PHE A 145 -2.18 12.94 17.02
N ILE A 146 -3.05 11.96 16.88
CA ILE A 146 -4.49 12.16 16.69
C ILE A 146 -5.20 11.50 17.87
N ASP A 147 -6.07 12.26 18.53
CA ASP A 147 -6.97 11.72 19.55
C ASP A 147 -8.34 11.47 18.92
N PRO A 148 -8.80 10.21 18.86
CA PRO A 148 -10.06 9.87 18.21
C PRO A 148 -11.31 10.38 18.96
N ASN A 149 -11.19 11.05 20.12
CA ASN A 149 -12.23 11.62 21.00
C ASN A 149 -13.25 10.63 21.57
N LYS A 150 -13.78 9.71 20.75
CA LYS A 150 -14.80 8.73 21.10
C LYS A 150 -14.32 7.35 20.68
N SER A 151 -13.94 6.55 21.66
CA SER A 151 -13.72 5.12 21.41
C SER A 151 -15.04 4.48 20.98
N HIS A 152 -15.06 3.78 19.85
CA HIS A 152 -16.18 2.90 19.55
C HIS A 152 -16.22 1.79 20.62
N LEU A 153 -17.40 1.58 21.23
CA LEU A 153 -17.59 0.54 22.24
C LEU A 153 -17.23 -0.82 21.65
N GLY A 154 -16.43 -1.61 22.38
CA GLY A 154 -16.04 -2.97 22.00
C GLY A 154 -14.61 -3.13 21.45
N PHE A 155 -13.95 -2.04 21.01
CA PHE A 155 -12.64 -2.13 20.34
C PHE A 155 -11.43 -1.85 21.25
N ARG A 156 -11.64 -1.67 22.57
CA ARG A 156 -10.56 -1.29 23.50
C ARG A 156 -9.44 -2.32 23.57
N PHE A 157 -9.76 -3.62 23.51
CA PHE A 157 -8.74 -4.67 23.55
C PHE A 157 -7.89 -4.63 22.28
N GLU A 158 -8.53 -4.64 21.11
CA GLU A 158 -7.86 -4.60 19.80
C GLU A 158 -6.99 -3.35 19.65
N ALA A 159 -7.50 -2.18 20.03
CA ALA A 159 -6.77 -0.92 20.01
C ALA A 159 -5.48 -0.96 20.86
N ASN A 160 -5.56 -1.54 22.06
CA ASN A 160 -4.41 -1.63 22.96
C ASN A 160 -3.42 -2.71 22.51
N ASP A 161 -3.90 -3.86 22.04
CA ASP A 161 -3.06 -4.94 21.53
C ASP A 161 -2.27 -4.50 20.30
N TRP A 162 -2.94 -3.85 19.33
CA TRP A 162 -2.29 -3.28 18.16
C TRP A 162 -1.29 -2.19 18.52
N SER A 163 -1.69 -1.28 19.42
CA SER A 163 -0.78 -0.24 19.90
C SER A 163 0.48 -0.83 20.54
N GLN A 164 0.35 -1.79 21.45
CA GLN A 164 1.51 -2.42 22.10
C GLN A 164 2.44 -3.13 21.12
N LYS A 165 1.89 -3.72 20.06
CA LYS A 165 2.66 -4.41 19.01
C LYS A 165 3.37 -3.45 18.05
N THR A 166 2.91 -2.20 17.95
CA THR A 166 3.38 -1.26 16.92
C THR A 166 3.89 0.06 17.54
N HIS A 167 3.05 1.08 17.61
CA HIS A 167 3.43 2.46 17.94
C HIS A 167 3.45 2.78 19.45
N SER A 168 2.83 1.94 20.27
CA SER A 168 2.71 2.11 21.73
C SER A 168 2.05 3.42 22.18
N ILE A 169 1.37 4.17 21.30
CA ILE A 169 0.52 5.31 21.62
C ILE A 169 -0.66 4.87 22.51
N PRO A 170 -0.91 5.49 23.67
CA PRO A 170 -2.02 5.09 24.55
C PRO A 170 -3.40 5.32 23.90
N PHE A 171 -4.31 4.36 24.03
CA PHE A 171 -5.69 4.50 23.56
C PHE A 171 -6.67 4.75 24.72
N GLY A 172 -7.33 5.90 24.71
CA GLY A 172 -8.36 6.24 25.71
C GLY A 172 -7.80 6.47 27.12
N ASP A 173 -6.54 6.88 27.23
CA ASP A 173 -5.90 7.29 28.48
C ASP A 173 -6.15 8.78 28.74
N SER A 174 -6.81 9.09 29.86
CA SER A 174 -7.08 10.48 30.28
C SER A 174 -5.82 11.30 30.53
N GLY A 175 -4.67 10.66 30.78
CA GLY A 175 -3.38 11.33 30.94
C GLY A 175 -2.68 11.70 29.63
N TRP A 176 -3.19 11.25 28.48
CA TRP A 176 -2.59 11.48 27.17
C TRP A 176 -3.27 12.66 26.44
N ASP A 177 -2.71 13.86 26.59
CA ASP A 177 -3.24 15.09 25.96
C ASP A 177 -2.35 15.62 24.81
N ARG A 178 -1.64 14.73 24.12
CA ARG A 178 -0.73 15.10 23.02
C ARG A 178 -1.38 15.06 21.64
N GLY A 179 -2.60 14.52 21.54
CA GLY A 179 -3.31 14.31 20.29
C GLY A 179 -4.18 15.50 19.87
N VAL A 180 -4.22 15.77 18.57
CA VAL A 180 -5.18 16.70 17.97
C VAL A 180 -6.57 16.07 18.03
N LYS A 181 -7.51 16.77 18.67
CA LYS A 181 -8.90 16.33 18.86
C LYS A 181 -9.83 16.76 17.73
N SER A 182 -9.53 17.86 17.03
CA SER A 182 -10.44 18.40 16.02
C SER A 182 -9.95 18.07 14.61
N TYR A 183 -10.65 17.19 13.91
CA TYR A 183 -10.39 16.89 12.49
C TYR A 183 -10.48 18.13 11.61
N TYR A 184 -11.40 19.06 11.91
CA TYR A 184 -11.47 20.37 11.24
C TYR A 184 -10.16 21.17 11.35
N ARG A 185 -9.60 21.28 12.57
CA ARG A 185 -8.32 21.97 12.79
C ARG A 185 -7.16 21.24 12.12
N LEU A 186 -7.14 19.92 12.21
CA LEU A 186 -6.14 19.09 11.56
C LEU A 186 -6.18 19.28 10.03
N ASN A 187 -7.38 19.30 9.44
CA ASN A 187 -7.58 19.52 8.01
C ASN A 187 -7.03 20.90 7.58
N GLY A 188 -7.32 21.95 8.35
CA GLY A 188 -6.76 23.28 8.12
C GLY A 188 -5.22 23.31 8.18
N GLN A 189 -4.62 22.59 9.13
CA GLN A 189 -3.16 22.47 9.24
C GLN A 189 -2.55 21.71 8.05
N VAL A 190 -3.18 20.62 7.62
CA VAL A 190 -2.73 19.83 6.45
C VAL A 190 -2.82 20.66 5.17
N LEU A 191 -3.94 21.35 4.94
CA LEU A 191 -4.09 22.25 3.80
C LEU A 191 -3.06 23.38 3.82
N GLN A 192 -2.81 23.97 4.98
CA GLN A 192 -1.78 25.01 5.12
C GLN A 192 -0.39 24.45 4.81
N PHE A 193 -0.06 23.25 5.29
CA PHE A 193 1.22 22.59 5.01
C PHE A 193 1.38 22.34 3.50
N ILE A 194 0.34 21.82 2.84
CA ILE A 194 0.33 21.58 1.39
C ILE A 194 0.51 22.90 0.65
N LYS A 195 -0.25 23.95 0.99
CA LYS A 195 -0.16 25.27 0.32
C LYS A 195 1.22 25.92 0.49
N ASN A 196 1.80 25.85 1.68
CA ASN A 196 3.14 26.41 1.93
C ASN A 196 4.24 25.67 1.15
N ASN A 197 4.00 24.41 0.81
CA ASN A 197 4.98 23.56 0.17
C ASN A 197 4.72 23.34 -1.33
N ASN A 198 3.52 23.62 -1.86
CA ASN A 198 3.23 23.50 -3.28
C ASN A 198 3.69 24.76 -4.03
N LEU A 199 4.54 24.59 -5.05
CA LEU A 199 5.18 25.69 -5.76
C LEU A 199 4.49 26.09 -7.07
N GLU A 200 3.61 25.24 -7.61
CA GLU A 200 3.13 25.39 -9.00
C GLU A 200 1.68 25.85 -9.12
N ASP A 201 0.80 25.47 -8.20
CA ASP A 201 -0.64 25.73 -8.34
C ASP A 201 -1.35 25.76 -6.98
N ASP A 202 -2.50 26.43 -6.92
CA ASP A 202 -3.39 26.44 -5.75
C ASP A 202 -4.15 25.11 -5.59
N SER A 203 -4.07 24.21 -6.57
CA SER A 203 -4.67 22.88 -6.52
C SER A 203 -3.93 21.94 -5.56
N ILE A 204 -4.67 20.98 -4.99
CA ILE A 204 -4.10 19.98 -4.06
C ILE A 204 -3.35 18.92 -4.88
N PRO A 205 -2.02 18.76 -4.67
CA PRO A 205 -1.23 17.75 -5.37
C PRO A 205 -1.56 16.34 -4.85
N PRO A 206 -1.29 15.29 -5.65
CA PRO A 206 -1.44 13.92 -5.17
C PRO A 206 -0.52 13.63 -3.98
N ILE A 207 -1.04 12.84 -3.04
CA ILE A 207 -0.35 12.38 -1.83
C ILE A 207 -0.04 10.90 -2.00
N PHE A 208 1.20 10.52 -1.74
CA PHE A 208 1.69 9.17 -1.98
C PHE A 208 1.91 8.40 -0.68
N THR A 209 1.53 7.13 -0.66
CA THR A 209 1.71 6.24 0.49
C THR A 209 1.90 4.80 0.03
N MET A 210 2.45 3.95 0.88
CA MET A 210 2.56 2.52 0.59
C MET A 210 1.17 1.84 0.50
N PRO A 211 1.01 0.85 -0.39
CA PRO A 211 -0.18 0.00 -0.45
C PRO A 211 -0.46 -0.72 0.88
N ASP A 212 -1.67 -1.28 0.99
CA ASP A 212 -2.01 -2.13 2.14
C ASP A 212 -1.14 -3.39 2.13
N SER A 213 -0.37 -3.58 3.19
CA SER A 213 0.45 -4.77 3.39
C SER A 213 -0.05 -5.54 4.61
N LEU A 214 -0.08 -6.88 4.51
CA LEU A 214 -0.42 -7.74 5.64
C LEU A 214 0.69 -7.79 6.70
N ASN A 215 1.93 -7.50 6.29
CA ASN A 215 3.12 -7.70 7.12
C ASN A 215 3.64 -6.39 7.72
N ASN A 216 3.27 -5.25 7.15
CA ASN A 216 3.76 -3.94 7.55
C ASN A 216 2.60 -3.07 8.04
N ASN A 217 2.87 -2.16 8.97
CA ASN A 217 1.90 -1.18 9.49
C ASN A 217 1.63 -0.04 8.49
N THR A 218 1.78 -0.30 7.19
CA THR A 218 1.56 0.65 6.12
C THR A 218 0.24 0.34 5.44
N SER A 219 -0.63 1.34 5.35
CA SER A 219 -1.94 1.15 4.75
C SER A 219 -2.40 2.40 4.00
N ILE A 220 -2.56 2.26 2.68
CA ILE A 220 -3.22 3.28 1.85
C ILE A 220 -4.67 3.46 2.27
N SER A 221 -5.33 2.39 2.74
CA SER A 221 -6.70 2.44 3.25
C SER A 221 -6.80 3.27 4.53
N ALA A 222 -5.83 3.18 5.45
CA ALA A 222 -5.78 4.03 6.64
C ALA A 222 -5.60 5.52 6.29
N VAL A 223 -4.73 5.82 5.32
CA VAL A 223 -4.55 7.20 4.83
C VAL A 223 -5.83 7.71 4.17
N LYS A 224 -6.44 6.93 3.27
CA LYS A 224 -7.73 7.28 2.64
C LYS A 224 -8.84 7.52 3.68
N SER A 225 -8.93 6.66 4.68
CA SER A 225 -9.89 6.80 5.78
C SER A 225 -9.69 8.11 6.55
N LEU A 226 -8.45 8.48 6.90
CA LEU A 226 -8.18 9.75 7.56
C LEU A 226 -8.57 10.94 6.68
N PHE A 227 -8.15 10.96 5.42
CA PHE A 227 -8.44 12.10 4.53
C PHE A 227 -9.93 12.21 4.17
N HIS A 228 -10.66 11.11 4.17
CA HIS A 228 -12.12 11.15 4.09
C HIS A 228 -12.73 11.88 5.28
N GLU A 229 -12.34 11.54 6.51
CA GLU A 229 -12.79 12.22 7.75
C GLU A 229 -12.36 13.69 7.79
N LEU A 230 -11.16 14.01 7.29
CA LEU A 230 -10.70 15.40 7.18
C LEU A 230 -11.57 16.20 6.19
N ALA A 231 -11.91 15.63 5.04
CA ALA A 231 -12.73 16.29 4.04
C ALA A 231 -14.17 16.51 4.53
N THR A 232 -14.78 15.49 5.15
CA THR A 232 -16.15 15.56 5.68
C THR A 232 -16.28 16.42 6.93
N SER A 233 -15.17 16.76 7.60
CA SER A 233 -15.19 17.71 8.72
C SER A 233 -15.51 19.15 8.31
N ASN A 234 -15.45 19.46 7.01
CA ASN A 234 -15.97 20.71 6.44
C ASN A 234 -17.35 20.42 5.83
N ASP A 235 -18.42 20.97 6.39
CA ASP A 235 -19.83 20.74 5.97
C ASP A 235 -20.15 21.14 4.50
N ASP A 236 -19.19 21.68 3.74
CA ASP A 236 -19.38 22.35 2.44
C ASP A 236 -18.71 21.64 1.23
N VAL A 237 -18.29 20.37 1.35
CA VAL A 237 -17.55 19.70 0.26
C VAL A 237 -18.30 18.49 -0.31
N ASP A 238 -18.83 18.63 -1.53
CA ASP A 238 -19.50 17.55 -2.28
C ASP A 238 -18.51 16.49 -2.80
N GLU A 239 -17.23 16.85 -3.03
CA GLU A 239 -16.19 15.96 -3.56
C GLU A 239 -14.92 15.97 -2.69
N ILE A 240 -14.41 14.78 -2.33
CA ILE A 240 -13.17 14.65 -1.55
C ILE A 240 -12.00 15.18 -2.39
N PRO A 241 -11.30 16.25 -1.97
CA PRO A 241 -10.34 16.93 -2.84
C PRO A 241 -8.96 16.25 -2.85
N TYR A 242 -8.77 15.20 -2.03
CA TYR A 242 -7.49 14.54 -1.81
C TYR A 242 -7.32 13.33 -2.72
N ARG A 243 -6.29 13.37 -3.57
CA ARG A 243 -5.88 12.23 -4.40
C ARG A 243 -4.79 11.46 -3.69
N ILE A 244 -5.09 10.24 -3.26
CA ILE A 244 -4.15 9.37 -2.52
C ILE A 244 -3.76 8.20 -3.40
N TYR A 245 -2.48 8.13 -3.75
CA TYR A 245 -1.94 7.16 -4.72
C TYR A 245 -0.81 6.31 -4.13
N PRO A 246 -0.55 5.12 -4.72
CA PRO A 246 0.56 4.25 -4.32
C PRO A 246 1.92 4.90 -4.57
N LEU A 247 2.74 4.95 -3.53
CA LEU A 247 4.13 5.41 -3.58
C LEU A 247 5.00 4.58 -4.54
N PRO A 248 4.88 3.24 -4.64
CA PRO A 248 5.66 2.47 -5.60
C PRO A 248 5.46 2.92 -7.05
N GLN A 249 4.26 3.37 -7.41
CA GLN A 249 3.96 3.87 -8.76
C GLN A 249 4.73 5.19 -9.04
N LEU A 250 4.76 6.11 -8.07
CA LEU A 250 5.54 7.33 -8.18
C LEU A 250 7.04 7.00 -8.28
N PHE A 251 7.54 6.15 -7.39
CA PHE A 251 8.95 5.80 -7.36
C PHE A 251 9.40 5.16 -8.67
N PHE A 252 8.60 4.25 -9.23
CA PHE A 252 8.84 3.65 -10.54
C PHE A 252 8.97 4.69 -11.66
N GLU A 253 8.01 5.61 -11.78
CA GLU A 253 8.05 6.65 -12.83
C GLU A 253 9.21 7.63 -12.60
N LEU A 254 9.46 8.07 -11.36
CA LEU A 254 10.59 8.94 -11.03
C LEU A 254 11.93 8.30 -11.40
N ARG A 255 12.16 7.05 -10.95
CA ARG A 255 13.42 6.33 -11.18
C ARG A 255 13.70 6.17 -12.67
N ASN A 256 12.69 5.76 -13.44
CA ASN A 256 12.82 5.55 -14.87
C ASN A 256 13.01 6.87 -15.63
N HIS A 257 12.36 7.95 -15.21
CA HIS A 257 12.54 9.27 -15.78
C HIS A 257 13.92 9.85 -15.47
N CYS A 258 14.45 9.64 -14.26
CA CYS A 258 15.83 10.02 -13.91
C CYS A 258 16.85 9.34 -14.82
N VAL A 259 16.64 8.06 -15.14
CA VAL A 259 17.48 7.31 -16.08
C VAL A 259 17.39 7.89 -17.49
N ASP A 260 16.19 8.33 -17.91
CA ASP A 260 15.99 8.96 -19.23
C ASP A 260 16.66 10.34 -19.36
N GLU A 261 16.67 11.13 -18.27
CA GLU A 261 17.37 12.43 -18.24
C GLU A 261 18.89 12.32 -18.10
N ALA A 262 19.40 11.22 -17.55
CA ALA A 262 20.82 10.98 -17.46
C ALA A 262 21.42 10.89 -18.88
N GLU A 263 22.15 11.94 -19.31
CA GLU A 263 22.79 12.09 -20.63
C GLU A 263 23.84 11.01 -20.97
N SER A 264 23.95 9.92 -20.19
CA SER A 264 24.92 8.87 -20.45
C SER A 264 24.51 8.07 -21.69
N THR A 265 25.22 8.34 -22.78
CA THR A 265 25.23 7.65 -24.08
C THR A 265 25.71 6.20 -23.98
N SER A 266 25.35 5.46 -22.93
CA SER A 266 25.74 4.07 -22.76
C SER A 266 24.67 3.16 -23.35
N TYR A 267 25.10 2.15 -24.10
CA TYR A 267 24.28 1.10 -24.72
C TYR A 267 23.42 0.29 -23.71
N ASN A 268 23.53 0.58 -22.40
CA ASN A 268 22.91 -0.13 -21.28
C ASN A 268 21.85 0.69 -20.52
N GLN A 269 21.42 1.85 -21.01
CA GLN A 269 20.44 2.72 -20.32
C GLN A 269 19.12 1.97 -20.00
N SER A 270 18.65 1.11 -20.91
CA SER A 270 17.45 0.27 -20.69
C SER A 270 17.63 -0.76 -19.56
N LEU A 271 18.86 -1.16 -19.23
CA LEU A 271 19.15 -2.09 -18.12
C LEU A 271 19.19 -1.38 -16.75
N LEU A 272 19.23 -0.05 -16.72
CA LEU A 272 19.21 0.75 -15.48
C LEU A 272 17.79 1.10 -15.03
N LYS A 273 16.81 1.00 -15.93
CA LYS A 273 15.40 1.21 -15.61
C LYS A 273 14.87 0.05 -14.77
N LEU A 274 13.93 0.38 -13.89
CA LEU A 274 13.11 -0.63 -13.23
C LEU A 274 12.16 -1.25 -14.26
N PRO A 275 12.14 -2.60 -14.38
CA PRO A 275 11.22 -3.31 -15.27
C PRO A 275 9.75 -3.22 -14.85
N THR A 276 9.47 -3.25 -13.54
CA THR A 276 8.11 -3.32 -13.00
C THR A 276 7.94 -2.48 -11.73
N VAL A 277 6.70 -2.10 -11.44
CA VAL A 277 6.31 -1.37 -10.21
C VAL A 277 6.58 -2.22 -8.97
N ALA A 278 6.39 -3.54 -9.05
CA ALA A 278 6.68 -4.47 -7.95
C ALA A 278 8.15 -4.44 -7.51
N MET A 279 9.09 -4.15 -8.42
CA MET A 279 10.49 -3.96 -8.03
C MET A 279 10.68 -2.66 -7.26
N ALA A 280 9.99 -1.58 -7.64
CA ALA A 280 10.00 -0.33 -6.89
C ALA A 280 9.42 -0.51 -5.48
N GLU A 281 8.33 -1.28 -5.36
CA GLU A 281 7.73 -1.64 -4.08
C GLU A 281 8.70 -2.43 -3.20
N ASN A 282 9.32 -3.50 -3.74
CA ASN A 282 10.32 -4.29 -3.04
C ASN A 282 11.51 -3.44 -2.54
N GLU A 283 11.97 -2.47 -3.32
CA GLU A 283 13.06 -1.58 -2.88
C GLU A 283 12.66 -0.71 -1.67
N ILE A 284 11.40 -0.26 -1.60
CA ILE A 284 10.89 0.46 -0.43
C ILE A 284 10.71 -0.49 0.76
N GLU A 285 10.20 -1.70 0.53
CA GLU A 285 9.96 -2.71 1.58
C GLU A 285 11.23 -3.26 2.23
N LYS A 286 12.38 -3.23 1.53
CA LYS A 286 13.68 -3.55 2.15
C LYS A 286 14.00 -2.64 3.34
N ASP A 287 13.42 -1.44 3.36
CA ASP A 287 13.55 -0.43 4.40
C ASP A 287 14.99 -0.32 4.95
N LEU A 288 15.92 -0.01 4.05
CA LEU A 288 17.35 -0.01 4.33
C LEU A 288 17.75 0.96 5.46
N PHE A 289 16.91 1.97 5.71
CA PHE A 289 17.12 2.99 6.73
C PHE A 289 16.38 2.68 8.03
N THR A 290 15.83 1.46 8.22
CA THR A 290 15.04 1.07 9.41
C THR A 290 15.71 1.44 10.74
N TYR A 291 17.04 1.27 10.82
CA TYR A 291 17.83 1.48 12.03
C TYR A 291 18.51 2.86 12.11
N ALA A 292 18.20 3.76 11.17
CA ALA A 292 18.70 5.12 11.21
C ALA A 292 18.16 5.87 12.43
N LYS A 293 19.04 6.60 13.10
CA LYS A 293 18.71 7.28 14.36
C LYS A 293 18.14 8.67 14.13
N ASN A 294 17.36 9.16 15.10
CA ASN A 294 16.85 10.53 15.14
C ASN A 294 15.95 10.88 13.93
N LEU A 295 15.15 9.93 13.47
CA LEU A 295 14.16 10.15 12.39
C LEU A 295 12.73 10.27 12.93
N GLY A 296 12.46 9.65 14.08
CA GLY A 296 11.16 9.65 14.71
C GLY A 296 10.86 10.93 15.47
N CYS A 297 9.60 11.07 15.87
CA CYS A 297 9.20 12.10 16.82
C CYS A 297 9.78 11.80 18.22
N SER A 298 9.87 12.83 19.06
CA SER A 298 10.45 12.73 20.41
C SER A 298 9.85 11.62 21.27
N TYR A 299 8.54 11.35 21.14
CA TYR A 299 7.88 10.29 21.88
C TYR A 299 8.38 8.89 21.49
N HIS A 300 8.48 8.62 20.19
CA HIS A 300 8.89 7.32 19.68
C HIS A 300 10.40 7.10 19.82
N GLU A 301 11.22 8.15 19.71
CA GLU A 301 12.67 8.07 19.99
C GLU A 301 12.95 7.70 21.46
N LEU A 302 12.24 8.33 22.41
CA LEU A 302 12.38 8.01 23.84
C LEU A 302 11.97 6.58 24.21
N LYS A 303 11.16 5.94 23.36
CA LYS A 303 10.68 4.56 23.56
C LYS A 303 11.44 3.53 22.74
N ASP A 304 12.44 3.96 21.94
CA ASP A 304 13.12 3.11 20.96
C ASP A 304 12.15 2.45 19.95
N LEU A 305 11.10 3.19 19.59
CA LEU A 305 10.04 2.78 18.65
C LEU A 305 10.01 3.68 17.42
N ALA A 306 11.13 4.34 17.09
CA ALA A 306 11.24 5.19 15.92
C ALA A 306 10.94 4.42 14.61
N VAL A 307 11.16 3.11 14.58
CA VAL A 307 10.81 2.25 13.43
C VAL A 307 9.31 2.31 13.07
N HIS A 308 8.44 2.42 14.08
CA HIS A 308 6.99 2.47 13.90
C HIS A 308 6.44 3.89 13.88
N CYS A 309 7.28 4.92 14.01
CA CYS A 309 6.82 6.31 13.98
C CYS A 309 6.48 6.73 12.54
N SER A 310 5.30 7.32 12.35
CA SER A 310 4.86 7.82 11.04
C SER A 310 5.85 8.81 10.42
N GLN A 311 6.45 9.68 11.25
CA GLN A 311 7.47 10.64 10.79
C GLN A 311 8.72 9.93 10.27
N SER A 312 9.21 8.95 11.01
CA SER A 312 10.38 8.16 10.61
C SER A 312 10.09 7.41 9.31
N ILE A 313 8.92 6.79 9.19
CA ILE A 313 8.50 6.05 8.00
C ILE A 313 8.50 6.94 6.74
N VAL A 314 7.88 8.13 6.80
CA VAL A 314 7.88 9.02 5.63
C VAL A 314 9.29 9.51 5.25
N PHE A 315 10.20 9.70 6.22
CA PHE A 315 11.59 10.03 5.93
C PHE A 315 12.33 8.87 5.28
N ARG A 316 12.18 7.65 5.80
CA ARG A 316 12.82 6.46 5.21
C ARG A 316 12.37 6.23 3.78
N TRP A 317 11.09 6.43 3.48
CA TRP A 317 10.60 6.40 2.09
C TRP A 317 11.28 7.42 1.19
N VAL A 318 11.40 8.68 1.63
CA VAL A 318 12.08 9.72 0.86
C VAL A 318 13.56 9.39 0.68
N PHE A 319 14.23 8.88 1.72
CA PHE A 319 15.63 8.48 1.62
C PHE A 319 15.85 7.34 0.64
N THR A 320 14.98 6.33 0.62
CA THR A 320 15.04 5.24 -0.38
C THR A 320 14.87 5.78 -1.80
N ILE A 321 13.94 6.72 -2.00
CA ILE A 321 13.76 7.37 -3.31
C ILE A 321 15.00 8.18 -3.69
N CYS A 322 15.58 8.94 -2.75
CA CYS A 322 16.76 9.76 -3.01
C CYS A 322 18.01 8.91 -3.31
N ASP A 323 18.28 7.88 -2.50
CA ASP A 323 19.41 6.94 -2.66
C ASP A 323 19.40 6.29 -4.04
N ASN A 324 18.21 5.96 -4.53
CA ASN A 324 18.05 5.51 -5.89
C ASN A 324 18.16 6.69 -6.88
N CYS A 325 17.22 7.62 -6.90
CA CYS A 325 17.09 8.58 -8.01
C CYS A 325 18.23 9.59 -8.17
N CYS A 326 18.82 10.09 -7.08
CA CYS A 326 19.77 11.23 -7.13
C CYS A 326 21.05 10.92 -7.91
N MET A 327 21.51 9.66 -7.86
CA MET A 327 22.72 9.22 -8.56
C MET A 327 22.65 9.44 -10.07
N HIS A 328 21.46 9.31 -10.67
CA HIS A 328 21.27 9.43 -12.13
C HIS A 328 21.23 10.89 -12.58
N LEU A 329 20.89 11.79 -11.66
CA LEU A 329 20.74 13.21 -11.92
C LEU A 329 21.97 14.04 -11.54
N GLY A 330 23.02 13.38 -11.05
CA GLY A 330 24.24 14.02 -10.53
C GLY A 330 23.95 14.89 -9.30
N ILE A 331 22.98 14.50 -8.48
CA ILE A 331 22.63 15.25 -7.26
C ILE A 331 23.44 14.69 -6.09
N ASN A 332 24.18 15.57 -5.43
CA ASN A 332 24.89 15.21 -4.20
C ASN A 332 23.91 15.04 -3.05
N LEU A 333 24.04 13.93 -2.32
CA LEU A 333 23.21 13.63 -1.16
C LEU A 333 23.60 14.54 0.00
N VAL A 334 22.60 15.20 0.61
CA VAL A 334 22.78 16.04 1.79
C VAL A 334 22.31 15.26 3.03
N LEU A 335 23.18 15.17 4.03
CA LEU A 335 22.88 14.53 5.31
C LEU A 335 21.68 15.19 5.99
N GLY A 336 20.76 14.36 6.50
CA GLY A 336 19.52 14.80 7.13
C GLY A 336 18.41 15.22 6.15
N ARG A 337 18.70 15.26 4.84
CA ARG A 337 17.77 15.68 3.80
C ARG A 337 17.51 14.56 2.79
N HIS A 338 18.57 14.02 2.19
CA HIS A 338 18.50 12.92 1.22
C HIS A 338 18.76 11.56 1.87
N CYS A 339 19.51 11.55 2.97
CA CYS A 339 19.86 10.36 3.72
C CYS A 339 19.94 10.70 5.22
N PRO A 340 20.00 9.70 6.11
CA PRO A 340 20.18 9.93 7.54
C PRO A 340 21.45 10.73 7.88
N HIS A 341 21.48 11.34 9.06
CA HIS A 341 22.62 12.16 9.50
C HIS A 341 23.91 11.34 9.73
N ASP A 342 23.77 10.03 9.99
CA ASP A 342 24.83 9.08 10.25
C ASP A 342 25.21 8.25 9.00
N ALA A 343 24.75 8.67 7.83
CA ALA A 343 25.08 8.04 6.56
C ALA A 343 26.53 8.35 6.13
N ASP A 344 27.21 7.32 5.63
CA ASP A 344 28.52 7.44 4.98
C ASP A 344 28.34 7.84 3.50
N VAL A 345 28.42 9.15 3.24
CA VAL A 345 28.22 9.76 1.92
C VAL A 345 29.49 9.82 1.06
N ASP A 346 30.66 9.53 1.64
CA ASP A 346 31.95 9.64 0.95
C ASP A 346 32.11 8.59 -0.17
N LYS A 347 31.29 7.54 -0.17
CA LYS A 347 31.26 6.48 -1.19
C LYS A 347 30.70 6.91 -2.55
N PHE A 348 30.10 8.09 -2.66
CA PHE A 348 29.45 8.58 -3.89
C PHE A 348 30.37 9.37 -4.83
N LEU A 349 31.60 9.69 -4.42
CA LEU A 349 32.50 10.59 -5.17
C LEU A 349 33.40 9.89 -6.22
N ASP A 350 33.37 8.56 -6.35
CA ASP A 350 34.30 7.79 -7.21
C ASP A 350 33.72 7.39 -8.60
N TYR A 351 32.89 8.24 -9.22
CA TYR A 351 32.27 7.92 -10.52
C TYR A 351 33.24 7.94 -11.71
N GLU A 352 34.44 8.53 -11.57
CA GLU A 352 35.41 8.64 -12.68
C GLU A 352 36.06 7.30 -13.08
N THR A 353 35.90 6.21 -12.32
CA THR A 353 36.63 4.95 -12.55
C THR A 353 35.78 3.76 -13.04
N GLY A 354 34.49 3.96 -13.33
CA GLY A 354 33.69 2.97 -14.05
C GLY A 354 33.43 1.65 -13.30
N ASN A 355 33.56 1.64 -11.97
CA ASN A 355 33.32 0.44 -11.16
C ASN A 355 31.99 0.60 -10.39
N ARG A 356 30.97 -0.21 -10.70
CA ARG A 356 29.71 -0.26 -9.95
C ARG A 356 29.97 -0.77 -8.52
N ARG A 357 29.91 0.06 -7.47
CA ARG A 357 29.73 -0.40 -6.08
C ARG A 357 29.10 0.66 -5.14
N GLY A 358 27.97 0.28 -4.51
CA GLY A 358 27.57 0.67 -3.14
C GLY A 358 26.37 1.60 -2.99
N ASP A 359 25.26 1.09 -2.44
CA ASP A 359 24.14 1.89 -1.89
C ASP A 359 24.57 2.54 -0.55
N VAL A 360 24.09 3.75 -0.19
CA VAL A 360 24.39 4.40 1.12
C VAL A 360 24.03 3.47 2.27
N ALA A 361 22.95 2.73 2.08
CA ALA A 361 22.38 1.74 2.98
C ALA A 361 23.38 0.74 3.58
N GLY A 362 24.41 0.34 2.82
CA GLY A 362 25.38 -0.66 3.27
C GLY A 362 26.37 -0.16 4.33
N ALA A 363 26.29 1.11 4.72
CA ALA A 363 27.33 1.81 5.47
C ALA A 363 26.87 2.44 6.79
N VAL A 364 25.62 2.20 7.23
CA VAL A 364 25.16 2.65 8.55
C VAL A 364 25.98 1.93 9.62
N SER A 365 26.73 2.69 10.43
CA SER A 365 27.69 2.14 11.40
C SER A 365 26.99 1.24 12.42
N MET A 366 27.29 -0.07 12.40
CA MET A 366 27.01 -0.93 13.54
C MET A 366 27.87 -0.46 14.74
N PRO A 367 27.34 -0.48 15.97
CA PRO A 367 28.15 -0.15 17.14
C PRO A 367 29.31 -1.14 17.24
N GLU A 368 30.53 -0.64 17.34
CA GLU A 368 31.72 -1.43 17.61
C GLU A 368 31.45 -2.31 18.84
N ARG A 369 31.53 -3.64 18.67
CA ARG A 369 31.65 -4.53 19.82
C ARG A 369 32.97 -4.18 20.49
N GLY A 370 32.88 -3.57 21.66
CA GLY A 370 34.02 -3.26 22.51
C GLY A 370 34.97 -4.45 22.58
N ALA A 371 36.23 -4.17 22.26
CA ALA A 371 37.31 -5.14 22.28
C ALA A 371 37.30 -5.91 23.61
N ALA A 372 37.08 -7.22 23.53
CA ALA A 372 37.29 -8.12 24.65
C ALA A 372 38.77 -8.06 25.04
N ALA A 373 39.03 -7.64 26.29
CA ALA A 373 40.34 -7.68 26.88
C ALA A 373 40.92 -9.11 26.82
N ALA A 374 42.15 -9.20 26.34
CA ALA A 374 42.88 -10.45 26.20
C ALA A 374 43.07 -11.18 27.56
N PRO A 375 42.98 -12.52 27.61
CA PRO A 375 43.30 -13.26 28.83
C PRO A 375 44.82 -13.44 28.97
N MET A 376 45.33 -13.15 30.17
CA MET A 376 46.70 -13.42 30.60
C MET A 376 46.99 -14.94 30.67
N PRO A 377 48.24 -15.38 30.43
CA PRO A 377 48.56 -16.81 30.37
C PRO A 377 48.95 -17.38 31.75
N GLY A 378 48.44 -18.60 32.00
CA GLY A 378 49.17 -19.65 32.71
C GLY A 378 48.97 -19.75 34.21
N THR A 379 48.17 -20.72 34.65
CA THR A 379 48.64 -21.71 35.64
C THR A 379 47.82 -23.00 35.51
N SER A 380 48.52 -24.12 35.58
CA SER A 380 48.01 -25.50 35.51
C SER A 380 47.00 -25.83 36.61
N TRP A 381 46.31 -26.98 36.51
CA TRP A 381 46.37 -28.10 37.47
C TRP A 381 45.23 -29.11 37.19
N SER A 382 45.69 -30.33 36.89
CA SER A 382 45.10 -31.67 36.83
C SER A 382 43.65 -31.97 37.27
N HIS A 383 43.06 -32.88 36.50
CA HIS A 383 41.95 -33.79 36.78
C HIS A 383 41.84 -34.30 38.24
N ASN A 384 40.60 -34.33 38.75
CA ASN A 384 40.05 -35.53 39.37
C ASN A 384 38.52 -35.44 39.49
N SER A 385 37.83 -36.44 38.94
CA SER A 385 36.43 -36.74 39.28
C SER A 385 36.41 -37.62 40.52
N PRO A 386 35.34 -37.56 41.33
CA PRO A 386 34.63 -38.81 41.58
C PRO A 386 33.10 -38.70 41.61
N SER A 387 32.49 -39.80 41.19
CA SER A 387 31.08 -40.16 41.25
C SER A 387 30.55 -40.36 42.67
N SER A 388 29.29 -40.00 42.92
CA SER A 388 28.30 -40.83 43.64
C SER A 388 26.92 -40.16 43.66
N SER A 389 25.88 -40.96 43.46
CA SER A 389 24.45 -40.63 43.46
C SER A 389 23.82 -40.95 44.84
N PRO A 390 22.49 -41.03 45.01
CA PRO A 390 21.54 -39.92 45.21
C PRO A 390 20.80 -40.01 46.57
N THR A 391 20.21 -38.93 47.07
CA THR A 391 19.13 -39.02 48.08
C THR A 391 18.01 -38.02 47.83
N SER A 392 16.79 -38.54 48.00
CA SER A 392 15.46 -37.94 47.92
C SER A 392 15.16 -36.97 49.07
N SER A 393 14.34 -35.95 48.82
CA SER A 393 13.18 -35.65 49.67
C SER A 393 12.26 -34.59 49.04
N GLU A 394 10.98 -34.88 49.12
CA GLU A 394 9.84 -34.02 48.79
C GLU A 394 9.75 -32.79 49.70
N SER A 395 9.17 -31.69 49.21
CA SER A 395 8.10 -31.00 49.94
C SER A 395 7.42 -29.94 49.06
N SER A 396 6.09 -29.97 49.12
CA SER A 396 5.15 -29.05 48.49
C SER A 396 4.82 -27.84 49.36
N SER A 397 4.48 -26.71 48.74
CA SER A 397 3.50 -25.71 49.22
C SER A 397 3.40 -24.62 48.15
N VAL A 398 2.33 -24.50 47.34
CA VAL A 398 0.97 -23.94 47.60
C VAL A 398 0.99 -22.53 48.20
N TRP A 399 0.11 -21.66 47.67
CA TRP A 399 -0.56 -20.46 48.20
C TRP A 399 -0.40 -19.26 47.26
N LYS A 400 -1.41 -18.41 46.99
CA LYS A 400 -2.87 -18.51 46.92
C LYS A 400 -3.32 -17.22 46.21
N VAL A 401 -4.45 -17.32 45.54
CA VAL A 401 -5.22 -16.20 44.99
C VAL A 401 -5.80 -15.37 46.14
N ASN A 402 -5.78 -14.05 45.95
CA ASN A 402 -6.81 -13.12 46.44
C ASN A 402 -7.10 -12.12 45.32
#